data_AF-A0A946QKN5-F1
#
_entry.id   AF-A0A946QKN5-F1
#
_cell.length_a   1.000
_cell.length_b   1.000
_cell.length_c   1.000
_cell.angle_alpha   90.00
_cell.angle_beta   90.00
_cell.angle_gamma   90.00
#
_symmetry.space_group_name_H-M   'P 1'
#
loop_
_entity.id
_entity.type
_entity.pdbx_description
1 polymer ?
#
loop_
_entity_poly.entity_id
_entity_poly.type
_entity_poly.pdbx_seq_one_letter_code
_entity_poly.pdbx_strand_id
1 'polypeptide(L)' 'MSHFICKGGCNGVADTPGTCQASDCADFEKDLIECSCEDGNHGSATEEGSGE' A
#
# COMPACT_ATOMS: atom_id res chain seq x y z
N MET A 1 -4.12 8.43 7.73
CA MET A 1 -3.01 8.69 6.80
C MET A 1 -3.45 8.10 5.47
N SER A 2 -3.57 8.89 4.39
CA SER A 2 -4.06 8.35 3.12
C SER A 2 -2.90 7.66 2.40
N HIS A 3 -3.01 6.35 2.16
CA HIS A 3 -2.08 5.60 1.33
C HIS A 3 -2.85 4.86 0.24
N PHE A 4 -2.15 4.51 -0.83
CA PHE A 4 -2.71 3.89 -2.02
C PHE A 4 -2.18 2.47 -2.13
N ILE A 5 -3.07 1.51 -2.39
CA ILE A 5 -2.72 0.10 -2.50
C ILE A 5 -3.06 -0.44 -3.88
N CYS A 6 -2.25 -1.39 -4.36
CA CYS A 6 -2.56 -2.14 -5.56
C CYS A 6 -3.51 -3.30 -5.22
N LYS A 7 -4.66 -3.37 -5.92
CA LYS A 7 -5.63 -4.47 -5.80
C LYS A 7 -5.36 -5.64 -6.74
N GLY A 8 -4.37 -5.55 -7.62
CA GLY A 8 -4.00 -6.61 -8.57
C GLY A 8 -3.23 -7.78 -7.98
N GLY A 9 -3.14 -7.85 -6.65
CA GLY A 9 -2.54 -8.98 -5.94
C GLY A 9 -1.04 -8.86 -5.64
N CYS A 10 -0.36 -7.81 -6.12
CA CYS A 10 1.05 -7.57 -5.72
C CYS A 10 1.20 -6.95 -4.33
N ASN A 11 0.11 -6.46 -3.74
CA ASN A 11 0.08 -5.78 -2.44
C ASN A 11 1.02 -4.56 -2.34
N GLY A 12 1.34 -3.93 -3.47
CA GLY A 12 2.10 -2.68 -3.49
C GLY A 12 1.36 -1.58 -2.72
N VAL A 13 2.10 -0.81 -1.91
CA VAL A 13 1.61 0.36 -1.17
C VAL A 13 2.40 1.61 -1.57
N ALA A 14 1.74 2.75 -1.65
CA ALA A 14 2.35 4.04 -1.92
C ALA A 14 1.70 5.15 -1.07
N ASP A 15 2.49 6.12 -0.64
CA ASP A 15 1.99 7.28 0.12
C ASP A 15 1.35 8.36 -0.78
N THR A 16 1.55 8.27 -2.09
CA THR A 16 1.04 9.21 -3.09
C THR A 16 0.18 8.51 -4.13
N PRO A 17 -0.83 9.20 -4.68
CA PRO A 17 -1.61 8.67 -5.79
C PRO A 17 -0.68 8.44 -6.98
N GLY A 18 -0.80 7.25 -7.59
CA GLY A 18 0.06 6.84 -8.69
C GLY A 18 -0.37 5.49 -9.24
N THR A 19 0.45 4.89 -10.09
CA THR A 19 0.17 3.59 -10.69
C THR A 19 1.07 2.50 -10.13
N CYS A 20 0.60 1.26 -10.18
CA CYS A 20 1.38 0.09 -9.77
C CYS A 20 2.61 -0.09 -10.66
N GLN A 21 3.79 -0.13 -10.06
CA GLN A 21 5.07 -0.31 -10.76
C GLN A 21 5.52 -1.78 -10.84
N ALA A 22 4.72 -2.72 -10.31
CA ALA A 22 5.08 -4.13 -10.32
C ALA A 22 4.77 -4.74 -11.70
N SER A 23 5.83 -4.97 -12.49
CA SER A 23 5.73 -5.52 -13.86
C SER A 23 5.09 -6.90 -13.95
N ASP A 24 5.09 -7.65 -12.84
CA ASP A 24 4.48 -8.98 -12.73
C ASP A 24 3.04 -8.92 -12.16
N CYS A 25 2.53 -7.73 -11.85
CA CYS A 25 1.18 -7.56 -11.33
C CYS A 25 0.16 -7.52 -12.47
N ALA A 26 -1.01 -8.16 -12.25
CA ALA A 26 -2.13 -8.06 -13.17
C ALA A 26 -2.61 -6.61 -13.40
N ASP A 27 -2.36 -5.74 -12.42
CA ASP A 27 -2.66 -4.31 -12.46
C ASP A 27 -1.40 -3.46 -12.67
N PHE A 28 -0.37 -3.97 -13.36
CA PHE A 28 0.79 -3.15 -13.77
C PHE A 28 0.32 -1.90 -14.53
N GLU A 29 0.90 -0.75 -14.18
CA GLU A 29 0.55 0.58 -14.71
C GLU A 29 -0.92 1.01 -14.49
N LYS A 30 -1.68 0.30 -13.66
CA LYS A 30 -3.02 0.71 -13.24
C LYS A 30 -2.97 1.57 -11.99
N ASP A 31 -3.95 2.46 -11.86
CA ASP A 31 -4.09 3.35 -10.71
C ASP A 31 -4.18 2.58 -9.39
N LEU A 32 -3.36 3.00 -8.42
CA LEU A 32 -3.43 2.53 -7.05
C LEU A 32 -4.69 3.09 -6.41
N ILE A 33 -5.36 2.26 -5.60
CA ILE A 33 -6.62 2.61 -4.96
C ILE A 33 -6.34 3.13 -3.56
N GLU A 34 -6.90 4.29 -3.22
CA GLU A 34 -6.81 4.84 -1.86
C GLU A 34 -7.35 3.81 -0.84
N CYS A 35 -6.53 3.45 0.13
CA CYS A 35 -6.96 2.67 1.28
C CYS A 35 -7.42 3.60 2.38
N SER A 36 -8.71 3.51 2.69
CA SER A 36 -9.33 4.22 3.82
C SER A 36 -9.14 3.46 5.13
N CYS A 37 -7.94 2.96 5.39
CA CYS A 37 -7.64 2.17 6.57
C CYS A 37 -7.02 3.08 7.65
N GLU A 38 -7.61 3.07 8.84
CA GLU A 38 -7.37 4.04 9.91
C GLU A 38 -5.98 3.90 10.53
N ASP A 39 -5.45 2.66 10.56
CA ASP A 39 -4.22 2.30 11.25
C ASP A 39 -2.96 2.19 10.37
N GLY A 40 -3.06 2.36 9.04
CA GLY A 40 -1.89 2.23 8.14
C GLY A 40 -1.25 0.83 8.12
N ASN A 41 -1.84 -0.16 8.79
CA ASN A 41 -1.23 -1.45 9.07
C ASN A 41 -1.38 -2.43 7.89
N HIS A 42 -0.71 -2.13 6.79
CA HIS A 42 -0.67 -2.97 5.58
C HIS A 42 0.64 -3.76 5.43
N GLY A 43 1.31 -4.07 6.54
CA GLY A 43 2.39 -5.06 6.54
C GLY A 43 3.78 -4.54 6.18
N SER A 44 4.15 -3.34 6.64
CA SER A 44 5.55 -3.11 6.98
C SER A 44 5.70 -3.31 8.48
N ALA A 45 6.52 -4.29 8.86
CA ALA A 45 7.02 -4.45 10.21
C ALA A 45 7.62 -3.11 10.68
N THR A 46 6.82 -2.32 11.38
CA THR A 46 7.33 -1.28 12.26
C THR A 46 7.39 -1.92 13.64
N GLU A 47 8.45 -2.69 13.87
CA GLU A 47 8.98 -2.69 15.22
C GLU A 47 9.45 -1.26 15.46
N GLU A 48 8.74 -0.55 16.33
CA GLU A 48 9.27 -0.08 17.61
C GLU A 48 8.26 0.89 18.25
N GLY A 49 7.62 0.39 19.31
CA GLY A 49 6.64 1.11 20.12
C GLY A 49 6.18 0.28 21.31
N SER A 50 7.09 -0.48 21.94
CA SER A 50 6.89 -0.92 23.32
C SER A 50 6.99 0.30 24.23
N GLY A 51 5.85 0.70 24.78
CA GLY A 51 5.69 1.52 25.98
C GLY A 51 4.22 1.36 26.38
N GLU A 52 3.85 0.84 27.55
CA GLU A 52 4.52 0.67 28.85
C GLU A 52 4.12 -0.67 29.48
#